data_AF-A0A0F9YP98-F1
#
_entry.id   AF-A0A0F9YP98-F1
#
_cell.length_a   1.000
_cell.length_b   1.000
_cell.length_c   1.000
_cell.angle_alpha   90.00
_cell.angle_beta   90.00
_cell.angle_gamma   90.00
#
_symmetry.space_group_name_H-M   'P 1'
#
loop_
_entity.id
_entity.type
_entity.pdbx_description
1 polymer ?
#
loop_
_entity_poly.entity_id
_entity_poly.type
_entity_poly.pdbx_seq_one_letter_code
_entity_poly.pdbx_strand_id
1 'polypeptide(L)'
;MESPKTLIELFFIKNRVYCGLLLKKIRKDFHLRKAHLRPELHPTSLHPRLARCLANLTGAKKGSVIADPFCGAGGILIEAALAGLKPVGYDLYDMMIRRAKTNLDYYKIKNYKLVNKDALKIKRKYDYSR
;
A
#
# COMPACT_ATOMS: atom_id res chain seq x y z
N MET A 1 -18.18 -27.96 -18.23
CA MET A 1 -17.93 -27.23 -16.95
C MET A 1 -16.77 -26.23 -17.03
N GLU A 2 -16.17 -25.98 -18.19
CA GLU A 2 -14.85 -25.29 -18.27
C GLU A 2 -14.88 -23.76 -18.14
N SER A 3 -16.04 -23.11 -18.20
CA SER A 3 -16.15 -21.65 -18.01
C SER A 3 -17.49 -21.26 -17.37
N PRO A 4 -17.65 -21.45 -16.04
CA PRO A 4 -18.89 -21.11 -15.36
C PRO A 4 -19.07 -19.59 -15.27
N LYS A 5 -20.29 -19.12 -15.55
CA LYS A 5 -20.66 -17.70 -15.38
C LYS A 5 -20.81 -17.30 -13.91
N THR A 6 -21.19 -18.25 -13.07
CA THR A 6 -21.40 -18.07 -11.64
C THR A 6 -20.63 -19.15 -10.89
N LEU A 7 -19.81 -18.74 -9.93
CA LEU A 7 -19.09 -19.65 -9.05
C LEU A 7 -19.75 -19.65 -7.68
N ILE A 8 -20.07 -20.83 -7.19
CA ILE A 8 -20.58 -21.05 -5.83
C ILE A 8 -19.40 -21.55 -4.99
N GLU A 9 -19.18 -20.93 -3.83
CA GLU A 9 -18.12 -21.31 -2.89
C GLU A 9 -18.74 -21.87 -1.61
N LEU A 10 -18.21 -23.00 -1.16
CA LEU A 10 -18.67 -23.71 0.03
C LEU A 10 -17.58 -23.65 1.10
N PHE A 11 -17.92 -23.12 2.28
CA PHE A 11 -17.05 -23.09 3.45
C PHE A 11 -17.55 -24.10 4.48
N PHE A 12 -16.73 -25.11 4.74
CA PHE A 12 -17.00 -26.14 5.75
C PHE A 12 -16.35 -25.73 7.06
N ILE A 13 -17.14 -25.45 8.09
CA ILE A 13 -16.66 -25.02 9.41
C ILE A 13 -17.32 -25.91 10.47
N LYS A 14 -16.54 -26.83 11.03
CA LYS A 14 -17.03 -27.87 11.95
C LYS A 14 -18.22 -28.60 11.31
N ASN A 15 -19.40 -28.55 11.94
CA ASN A 15 -20.62 -29.23 11.48
C ASN A 15 -21.55 -28.31 10.68
N ARG A 16 -21.04 -27.20 10.13
CA ARG A 16 -21.83 -26.25 9.32
C ARG A 16 -21.21 -26.04 7.95
N VAL A 17 -22.06 -25.85 6.95
CA VAL A 17 -21.67 -25.47 5.60
C VAL A 17 -22.26 -24.09 5.30
N TYR A 18 -21.40 -23.16 4.93
CA TYR A 18 -21.81 -21.84 4.42
C TYR A 18 -21.68 -21.85 2.90
N CYS A 19 -22.76 -21.56 2.20
CA CYS A 19 -22.81 -21.50 0.75
C CYS A 19 -23.01 -20.06 0.31
N GLY A 20 -22.20 -19.60 -0.65
CA GLY A 20 -22.31 -18.24 -1.18
C GLY A 20 -21.84 -18.13 -2.62
N LEU A 21 -22.18 -16.99 -3.23
CA LEU A 21 -21.70 -16.64 -4.56
C LEU A 21 -20.31 -16.01 -4.45
N LEU A 22 -19.33 -16.52 -5.22
CA LEU A 22 -18.03 -15.89 -5.33
C LEU A 22 -18.15 -14.60 -6.14
N LEU A 23 -18.23 -13.46 -5.45
CA LEU A 23 -18.32 -12.15 -6.09
C LEU A 23 -16.99 -11.71 -6.71
N LYS A 24 -15.87 -12.01 -6.04
CA LYS A 24 -14.55 -11.57 -6.49
C LYS A 24 -13.43 -12.42 -5.89
N LYS A 25 -12.56 -12.94 -6.75
CA LYS A 25 -11.29 -13.53 -6.34
C LYS A 25 -10.18 -12.50 -6.42
N ILE A 26 -9.66 -12.06 -5.28
CA ILE A 26 -8.54 -11.11 -5.24
C ILE A 26 -7.23 -11.88 -5.34
N ARG A 27 -6.67 -11.99 -6.55
CA ARG A 27 -5.29 -12.44 -6.77
C ARG A 27 -4.37 -11.22 -6.85
N LYS A 28 -4.10 -10.58 -5.71
CA LYS A 28 -3.07 -9.53 -5.66
C LYS A 28 -1.72 -10.19 -5.46
N ASP A 29 -0.91 -10.21 -6.53
CA ASP A 29 0.48 -10.57 -6.39
C ASP A 29 1.25 -9.39 -5.76
N PHE A 30 1.83 -9.64 -4.60
CA PHE A 30 2.68 -8.70 -3.86
C PHE A 30 4.17 -9.02 -4.04
N HIS A 31 4.51 -10.19 -4.60
CA HIS A 31 5.89 -10.66 -4.73
C HIS A 31 6.69 -9.76 -5.69
N LEU A 32 6.08 -9.35 -6.80
CA LEU A 32 6.68 -8.45 -7.80
C LEU A 32 6.99 -7.04 -7.29
N ARG A 33 6.58 -6.70 -6.05
CA ARG A 33 6.84 -5.38 -5.43
C ARG A 33 7.74 -5.43 -4.21
N LYS A 34 8.37 -6.59 -3.95
CA LYS A 34 9.37 -6.73 -2.89
C LYS A 34 10.53 -5.77 -3.11
N ALA A 35 11.17 -5.38 -2.01
CA ALA A 35 12.18 -4.33 -2.00
C ALA A 35 13.32 -4.55 -3.01
N HIS A 36 13.80 -5.80 -3.15
CA HIS A 36 14.89 -6.16 -4.07
C HIS A 36 14.54 -6.12 -5.55
N LEU A 37 13.25 -5.95 -5.88
CA LEU A 37 12.79 -5.78 -7.26
C LEU A 37 12.56 -4.30 -7.61
N ARG A 38 12.84 -3.39 -6.68
CA ARG A 38 12.73 -1.94 -6.90
C ARG A 38 14.08 -1.39 -7.35
N PRO A 39 14.11 -0.33 -8.19
CA PRO A 39 15.36 0.28 -8.62
C PRO A 39 16.24 0.75 -7.45
N GLU A 40 15.62 1.36 -6.43
CA GLU A 40 16.32 1.82 -5.23
C GLU A 40 15.97 0.93 -4.03
N LEU A 41 16.77 -0.11 -3.84
CA LEU A 41 16.65 -1.04 -2.72
C LEU A 41 16.83 -0.32 -1.38
N HIS A 42 16.00 -0.68 -0.40
CA HIS A 42 16.32 -0.50 1.00
C HIS A 42 15.98 -1.77 1.81
N PRO A 43 16.94 -2.37 2.54
CA PRO A 43 16.77 -3.69 3.15
C PRO A 43 15.73 -3.72 4.27
N THR A 44 15.33 -2.58 4.82
CA THR A 44 14.33 -2.49 5.91
C THR A 44 12.89 -2.33 5.42
N SER A 45 12.64 -2.37 4.12
CA SER A 45 11.29 -2.23 3.57
C SER A 45 10.37 -3.37 4.02
N LEU A 46 9.20 -3.03 4.56
CA LEU A 46 8.13 -3.99 4.84
C LEU A 46 7.74 -4.80 3.60
N HIS A 47 7.30 -6.04 3.82
CA HIS A 47 6.68 -6.83 2.77
C HIS A 47 5.47 -6.06 2.19
N PRO A 48 5.27 -6.02 0.86
CA PRO A 48 4.22 -5.19 0.25
C PRO A 48 2.81 -5.54 0.75
N ARG A 49 2.55 -6.82 1.09
CA ARG A 49 1.28 -7.24 1.70
C ARG A 49 1.03 -6.59 3.07
N LEU A 50 2.07 -6.39 3.87
CA LEU A 50 1.96 -5.75 5.18
C LEU A 50 1.84 -4.23 5.05
N ALA A 51 2.64 -3.61 4.18
CA ALA A 51 2.52 -2.20 3.84
C ALA A 51 1.09 -1.85 3.34
N ARG A 52 0.52 -2.71 2.49
CA ARG A 52 -0.87 -2.65 2.06
C ARG A 52 -1.86 -2.70 3.22
N CYS A 53 -1.64 -3.64 4.14
CA CYS A 53 -2.49 -3.84 5.31
C CYS A 53 -2.49 -2.57 6.18
N LEU A 54 -1.32 -2.03 6.50
CA LEU A 54 -1.19 -0.81 7.32
C LEU A 54 -1.91 0.38 6.69
N ALA A 55 -1.74 0.60 5.38
CA ALA A 55 -2.47 1.65 4.67
C ALA A 55 -3.99 1.48 4.78
N ASN A 56 -4.50 0.24 4.65
CA ASN A 56 -5.92 -0.05 4.77
C ASN A 56 -6.45 0.13 6.21
N LEU A 57 -5.66 -0.25 7.22
CA LEU A 57 -6.05 -0.16 8.64
C LEU A 57 -6.23 1.27 9.13
N THR A 58 -5.67 2.25 8.42
CA THR A 58 -5.95 3.68 8.71
C THR A 58 -7.41 4.08 8.49
N GLY A 59 -8.19 3.30 7.73
CA GLY A 59 -9.55 3.64 7.35
C GLY A 59 -9.65 4.68 6.21
N ALA A 60 -8.52 5.20 5.71
CA ALA A 60 -8.48 6.23 4.68
C ALA A 60 -9.21 5.78 3.40
N LYS A 61 -10.15 6.62 2.94
CA LYS A 61 -10.93 6.36 1.71
C LYS A 61 -10.13 6.68 0.46
N LYS A 62 -10.46 6.02 -0.66
CA LYS A 62 -9.87 6.32 -1.97
C LYS A 62 -9.90 7.83 -2.26
N GLY A 63 -8.79 8.36 -2.75
CA GLY A 63 -8.61 9.79 -3.03
C GLY A 63 -8.16 10.62 -1.84
N SER A 64 -8.23 10.08 -0.62
CA SER A 64 -7.75 10.73 0.59
C SER A 64 -6.22 10.81 0.63
N VAL A 65 -5.73 11.82 1.30
CA VAL A 65 -4.30 11.95 1.62
C VAL A 65 -3.96 10.98 2.75
N ILE A 66 -2.79 10.36 2.69
CA ILE A 66 -2.22 9.56 3.77
C ILE A 66 -0.75 9.93 3.93
N ALA A 67 -0.24 9.96 5.16
CA ALA A 67 1.14 10.31 5.44
C ALA A 67 1.92 9.17 6.08
N ASP A 68 3.18 9.04 5.67
CA ASP A 68 4.19 8.22 6.34
C ASP A 68 5.34 9.15 6.78
N PRO A 69 5.52 9.39 8.09
CA PRO A 69 6.53 10.31 8.60
C PRO A 69 7.97 9.76 8.56
N PHE A 70 8.16 8.48 8.19
CA PHE A 70 9.46 7.81 8.10
C PHE A 70 9.52 6.95 6.84
N CYS A 71 9.26 7.56 5.68
CA CYS A 71 8.89 6.81 4.49
C CYS A 71 10.01 5.97 3.88
N GLY A 72 11.27 6.22 4.23
CA GLY A 72 12.44 5.52 3.69
C GLY A 72 12.42 5.51 2.18
N ALA A 73 12.62 4.34 1.57
CA ALA A 73 12.53 4.15 0.12
C ALA A 73 11.09 4.00 -0.44
N GLY A 74 10.06 4.35 0.33
CA GLY A 74 8.69 4.53 -0.14
C GLY A 74 7.80 3.29 -0.14
N GLY A 75 8.16 2.22 0.57
CA GLY A 75 7.41 0.95 0.54
C GLY A 75 5.92 1.07 0.91
N ILE A 76 5.61 1.80 1.98
CA ILE A 76 4.21 2.09 2.37
C ILE A 76 3.55 3.03 1.36
N LEU A 77 4.26 4.05 0.88
CA LEU A 77 3.73 5.02 -0.07
C LEU A 77 3.31 4.39 -1.40
N ILE A 78 4.15 3.49 -1.93
CA ILE A 78 3.87 2.73 -3.17
C ILE A 78 2.59 1.94 -2.98
N GLU A 79 2.47 1.24 -1.85
CA GLU A 79 1.25 0.52 -1.58
C GLU A 79 0.09 1.52 -1.46
N ALA A 80 0.10 2.49 -0.55
CA ALA A 80 -0.94 3.49 -0.40
C ALA A 80 -1.46 4.06 -1.75
N ALA A 81 -0.56 4.49 -2.64
CA ALA A 81 -0.90 4.95 -3.98
C ALA A 81 -1.62 3.92 -4.84
N LEU A 82 -1.17 2.65 -4.85
CA LEU A 82 -1.83 1.56 -5.57
C LEU A 82 -3.20 1.16 -4.97
N ALA A 83 -3.54 1.61 -3.75
CA ALA A 83 -4.93 1.57 -3.23
C ALA A 83 -5.77 2.77 -3.68
N GLY A 84 -5.19 3.71 -4.41
CA GLY A 84 -5.84 4.95 -4.83
C GLY A 84 -5.83 6.04 -3.77
N LEU A 85 -4.90 5.99 -2.79
CA LEU A 85 -4.65 7.09 -1.86
C LEU A 85 -3.63 8.08 -2.45
N LYS A 86 -3.51 9.26 -1.83
CA LYS A 86 -2.54 10.30 -2.18
C LYS A 86 -1.44 10.36 -1.12
N PRO A 87 -0.36 9.56 -1.24
CA PRO A 87 0.68 9.48 -0.22
C PRO A 87 1.49 10.78 -0.08
N VAL A 88 1.83 11.10 1.16
CA VAL A 88 2.82 12.11 1.55
C VAL A 88 3.91 11.42 2.38
N GLY A 89 5.13 11.39 1.86
CA GLY A 89 6.29 10.86 2.56
C GLY A 89 7.12 11.95 3.21
N TYR A 90 7.56 11.71 4.43
CA TYR A 90 8.61 12.46 5.08
C TYR A 90 9.77 11.55 5.43
N ASP A 91 10.98 12.06 5.29
CA ASP A 91 12.18 11.40 5.78
C ASP A 91 13.24 12.45 6.11
N LEU A 92 14.07 12.18 7.13
CA LEU A 92 15.12 13.08 7.57
C LEU A 92 16.27 13.15 6.55
N TYR A 93 16.50 12.07 5.80
CA TYR A 93 17.60 11.98 4.86
C TYR A 93 17.15 12.26 3.44
N ASP A 94 17.76 13.26 2.81
CA ASP A 94 17.44 13.66 1.44
C ASP A 94 17.72 12.53 0.41
N MET A 95 18.70 11.67 0.72
CA MET A 95 18.93 10.43 -0.02
C MET A 95 17.69 9.51 -0.02
N MET A 96 17.00 9.35 1.12
CA MET A 96 15.79 8.53 1.19
C MET A 96 14.66 9.11 0.36
N ILE A 97 14.51 10.44 0.37
CA ILE A 97 13.54 11.15 -0.46
C ILE A 97 13.78 10.88 -1.95
N ARG A 98 15.04 10.98 -2.41
CA ARG A 98 15.39 10.63 -3.80
C ARG A 98 15.07 9.18 -4.12
N ARG A 99 15.41 8.23 -3.24
CA ARG A 99 15.12 6.80 -3.42
C ARG A 99 13.63 6.51 -3.53
N ALA A 100 12.84 7.08 -2.61
CA ALA A 100 11.39 6.98 -2.64
C ALA A 100 10.82 7.53 -3.95
N LYS A 101 11.34 8.67 -4.42
CA LYS A 101 10.93 9.28 -5.69
C LYS A 101 11.14 8.32 -6.86
N THR A 102 12.36 7.80 -7.02
CA THR A 102 12.70 6.84 -8.10
C THR A 102 11.78 5.61 -8.05
N ASN A 103 11.54 5.06 -6.86
CA ASN A 103 10.68 3.89 -6.71
C ASN A 103 9.20 4.19 -7.02
N LEU A 104 8.67 5.33 -6.58
CA LEU A 104 7.30 5.76 -6.89
C LEU A 104 7.12 5.98 -8.40
N ASP A 105 8.09 6.63 -9.03
CA ASP A 105 8.12 6.90 -10.47
C ASP A 105 8.20 5.59 -11.27
N TYR A 106 9.00 4.62 -10.82
CA TYR A 106 9.08 3.27 -11.42
C TYR A 106 7.72 2.58 -11.49
N TYR A 107 6.89 2.71 -10.44
CA TYR A 107 5.53 2.19 -10.42
C TYR A 107 4.49 3.11 -11.09
N LYS A 108 4.93 4.15 -11.82
CA LYS A 108 4.10 5.12 -12.55
C LYS A 108 3.11 5.88 -11.65
N ILE A 109 3.46 6.05 -10.37
CA ILE A 109 2.62 6.78 -9.42
C ILE A 109 2.86 8.27 -9.63
N LYS A 110 1.81 9.04 -9.92
CA LYS A 110 1.92 10.49 -10.19
C LYS A 110 1.49 11.39 -9.03
N ASN A 111 0.55 10.91 -8.22
CA ASN A 111 -0.09 11.73 -7.17
C ASN A 111 0.52 11.44 -5.81
N TYR A 112 1.75 11.93 -5.59
CA TYR A 112 2.44 11.82 -4.31
C TYR A 112 3.15 13.13 -3.95
N LYS A 113 3.49 13.30 -2.67
CA LYS A 113 4.39 14.36 -2.20
C LYS A 113 5.49 13.76 -1.34
N LEU A 114 6.72 14.20 -1.54
CA LEU A 114 7.85 13.84 -0.67
C LEU A 114 8.46 15.11 -0.10
N VAL A 115 8.85 15.06 1.17
CA VAL A 115 9.39 16.22 1.88
C VAL A 115 10.57 15.76 2.75
N ASN A 116 11.76 16.30 2.50
CA ASN A 116 12.88 16.11 3.43
C ASN A 116 12.56 16.90 4.72
N LYS A 117 12.28 16.18 5.81
CA LYS A 117 11.90 16.79 7.07
C LYS A 117 12.03 15.83 8.24
N ASP A 118 12.47 16.37 9.36
CA ASP A 118 12.34 15.73 10.67
C ASP A 118 10.85 15.54 11.03
N ALA A 119 10.47 14.30 11.36
CA ALA A 119 9.12 13.93 11.76
C ALA A 119 8.61 14.76 12.95
N LEU A 120 9.48 15.12 13.90
CA LEU A 120 9.14 15.95 15.06
C LEU A 120 8.76 17.39 14.68
N LYS A 121 9.10 17.83 13.46
CA LYS A 121 8.84 19.18 12.96
C LYS A 121 7.66 19.23 11.98
N ILE A 122 6.92 18.13 11.80
CA ILE A 122 5.73 18.09 10.94
C ILE A 122 4.56 18.80 11.65
N LYS A 123 4.15 19.97 11.14
CA LYS A 123 3.03 20.76 11.69
C LYS A 123 1.65 20.34 11.15
N ARG A 124 1.61 19.62 10.02
CA ARG A 124 0.36 19.23 9.36
C ARG A 124 -0.27 18.07 10.11
N LYS A 125 -1.54 18.21 10.49
CA LYS A 125 -2.35 17.13 11.03
C LYS A 125 -2.99 16.33 9.90
N TYR A 126 -3.03 15.02 10.06
CA TYR A 126 -3.69 14.09 9.15
C TYR A 126 -4.80 13.37 9.93
N ASP A 127 -6.01 13.41 9.41
CA ASP A 127 -7.18 12.77 9.99
C ASP A 127 -7.80 11.85 8.94
N TYR A 128 -8.06 10.61 9.36
CA TYR A 128 -8.58 9.53 8.52
C TYR A 128 -9.91 8.98 9.04
N SER A 129 -10.49 9.61 10.08
CA SER A 129 -11.68 9.15 10.79
C SER A 129 -13.02 9.55 10.14
N ARG A 130 -13.02 9.89 8.84
CA ARG A 130 -14.21 10.30 8.08
C ARG A 130 -14.63 9.26 7.04
#